data_AF-S0NU82-F1
#
_entry.id   AF-S0NU82-F1
#
_cell.length_a   1.000
_cell.length_b   1.000
_cell.length_c   1.000
_cell.angle_alpha   90.00
_cell.angle_beta   90.00
_cell.angle_gamma   90.00
#
_symmetry.space_group_name_H-M   'P 1'
#
loop_
_entity.id
_entity.type
_entity.pdbx_description
1 polymer ?
#
loop_
_entity_poly.entity_id
_entity_poly.type
_entity_poly.pdbx_seq_one_letter_code
_entity_poly.pdbx_strand_id
1 'polypeptide(L)'
;MRQAPTKIKNIYYEHYIGKEKEFLELLFYIQMNNNIDEVISAIDQLKAIRLDHVSTERILFLCEQSLPNEGHSMQHDDITKQAEDNMMAYAALFNQLEEVTSS
;
A
#
# COMPACT_ATOMS: atom_id res chain seq x y z
N MET A 1 16.10 6.60 -28.97
CA MET A 1 15.07 6.73 -27.93
C MET A 1 15.74 6.88 -26.57
N ARG A 2 15.55 8.00 -25.85
CA ARG A 2 16.10 8.26 -24.49
C ARG A 2 15.01 8.87 -23.58
N GLN A 3 13.79 8.32 -23.63
CA GLN A 3 12.65 8.89 -22.89
C GLN A 3 12.74 8.62 -21.38
N ALA A 4 13.14 7.42 -20.95
CA ALA A 4 13.30 7.09 -19.53
C ALA A 4 14.29 8.02 -18.77
N PRO A 5 15.49 8.33 -19.32
CA PRO A 5 16.37 9.34 -18.71
C PRO A 5 15.76 10.74 -18.58
N THR A 6 14.79 11.08 -19.44
CA THR A 6 14.13 12.39 -19.41
C THR A 6 13.04 12.42 -18.32
N LYS A 7 12.25 11.34 -18.20
CA LYS A 7 11.25 11.17 -17.14
C LYS A 7 11.88 11.29 -15.74
N ILE A 8 12.97 10.57 -15.51
CA ILE A 8 13.69 10.57 -14.23
C ILE A 8 14.21 11.97 -13.87
N LYS A 9 14.74 12.71 -14.85
CA LYS A 9 15.20 14.09 -14.64
C LYS A 9 14.06 15.01 -14.24
N ASN A 10 12.90 14.91 -14.88
CA ASN A 10 11.76 15.76 -14.57
C ASN A 10 11.26 15.52 -13.14
N ILE A 11 11.16 14.24 -12.72
CA ILE A 11 10.80 13.88 -11.35
C ILE A 11 11.74 14.56 -10.33
N TYR A 12 13.06 14.56 -10.60
CA TYR A 12 14.02 15.22 -9.73
C TYR A 12 13.75 16.72 -9.58
N TYR A 13 13.67 17.44 -10.70
CA TYR A 13 13.53 18.89 -10.69
C TYR A 13 12.19 19.37 -10.13
N GLU A 14 11.12 18.59 -10.30
CA GLU A 14 9.79 18.96 -9.84
C GLU A 14 9.58 18.68 -8.34
N HIS A 15 10.17 17.62 -7.79
CA HIS A 15 9.77 17.09 -6.48
C HIS A 15 10.92 16.89 -5.47
N TYR A 16 12.17 16.88 -5.92
CA TYR A 16 13.30 16.43 -5.10
C TYR A 16 14.47 17.42 -4.98
N ILE A 17 14.30 18.67 -5.41
CA ILE A 17 15.27 19.73 -5.13
C ILE A 17 15.39 19.93 -3.62
N GLY A 18 16.59 19.74 -3.07
CA GLY A 18 16.86 19.77 -1.63
C GLY A 18 16.45 18.50 -0.86
N LYS A 19 16.05 17.44 -1.57
CA LYS A 19 15.71 16.11 -1.02
C LYS A 19 16.49 14.99 -1.72
N GLU A 20 17.78 15.23 -2.00
CA GLU A 20 18.62 14.36 -2.82
C GLU A 20 18.72 12.93 -2.25
N LYS A 21 18.73 12.79 -0.93
CA LYS A 21 18.75 11.48 -0.26
C LYS A 21 17.49 10.67 -0.57
N GLU A 22 16.31 11.28 -0.49
CA GLU A 22 15.04 10.62 -0.80
C GLU A 22 14.96 10.27 -2.30
N PHE A 23 15.53 11.11 -3.16
CA PHE A 23 15.57 10.82 -4.59
C PHE A 23 16.45 9.62 -4.94
N LEU A 24 17.59 9.45 -4.27
CA LEU A 24 18.45 8.29 -4.47
C LEU A 24 17.75 6.98 -4.12
N GLU A 25 16.94 6.99 -3.06
CA GLU A 25 16.10 5.85 -2.69
C GLU A 25 15.07 5.53 -3.78
N LEU A 26 14.38 6.55 -4.30
CA LEU A 26 13.43 6.37 -5.41
C LEU A 26 14.13 5.84 -6.67
N LEU A 27 15.32 6.35 -7.01
CA LEU A 27 16.11 5.87 -8.14
C LEU A 27 16.47 4.40 -8.01
N PHE A 28 16.89 3.98 -6.81
CA PHE A 28 17.25 2.59 -6.54
C PHE A 28 16.03 1.68 -6.69
N TYR A 29 14.87 2.10 -6.16
CA TYR A 29 13.60 1.40 -6.32
C TYR A 29 13.20 1.24 -7.79
N ILE A 30 13.25 2.31 -8.59
CA ILE A 30 12.95 2.27 -10.03
C ILE A 30 13.90 1.31 -10.75
N GLN A 31 15.19 1.34 -10.43
CA GLN A 31 16.18 0.49 -11.06
C GLN A 31 15.96 -0.99 -10.75
N MET A 32 15.61 -1.33 -9.50
CA MET A 32 15.36 -2.71 -9.10
C MET A 32 14.11 -3.31 -9.74
N ASN A 33 13.05 -2.51 -9.88
CA ASN A 33 11.74 -3.00 -10.28
C ASN A 33 11.37 -2.68 -11.74
N ASN A 34 12.17 -1.85 -12.42
CA ASN A 34 11.92 -1.38 -13.79
C ASN A 34 10.49 -0.79 -13.97
N ASN A 35 10.02 -0.06 -12.96
CA ASN A 35 8.62 0.35 -12.78
C ASN A 35 8.41 1.88 -12.84
N ILE A 36 9.07 2.53 -13.80
CA ILE A 36 9.03 4.00 -13.94
C ILE A 36 7.62 4.52 -14.23
N ASP A 37 6.78 3.75 -14.91
CA ASP A 37 5.43 4.19 -15.28
C ASP A 37 4.47 4.11 -14.09
N GLU A 38 4.65 3.11 -13.21
CA GLU A 38 3.94 3.00 -11.93
C GLU A 38 4.30 4.16 -10.99
N VAL A 39 5.59 4.50 -10.90
CA VAL A 39 6.05 5.66 -10.13
C VAL A 39 5.42 6.96 -10.64
N ILE A 40 5.33 7.16 -11.96
CA ILE A 40 4.68 8.34 -12.54
C ILE A 40 3.20 8.36 -12.17
N SER A 41 2.50 7.23 -12.28
CA SER A 41 1.10 7.11 -11.87
C SER A 41 0.89 7.46 -10.39
N ALA A 42 1.76 6.96 -9.50
CA ALA A 42 1.71 7.27 -8.08
C ALA A 42 1.94 8.78 -7.81
N ILE A 43 2.89 9.41 -8.52
CA ILE A 43 3.13 10.85 -8.41
C ILE A 43 1.89 11.65 -8.84
N ASP A 44 1.26 11.28 -9.95
CA ASP A 44 0.05 11.96 -10.45
C ASP A 44 -1.13 11.83 -9.47
N GLN A 45 -1.29 10.66 -8.86
CA GLN A 45 -2.28 10.43 -7.79
C GLN A 45 -2.03 11.33 -6.57
N LEU A 46 -0.77 11.44 -6.13
CA LEU A 46 -0.41 12.32 -5.00
C LEU A 46 -0.64 13.79 -5.34
N LYS A 47 -0.27 14.23 -6.56
CA LYS A 47 -0.48 15.60 -7.04
C LYS A 47 -1.96 15.98 -7.12
N ALA A 48 -2.82 15.03 -7.50
CA ALA A 48 -4.27 15.24 -7.54
C ALA A 48 -4.87 15.55 -6.15
N ILE A 49 -4.24 15.05 -5.08
CA ILE A 49 -4.61 15.38 -3.70
C ILE A 49 -3.98 16.72 -3.32
N ARG A 50 -2.64 16.77 -3.23
CA ARG A 50 -1.85 17.98 -2.95
C ARG A 50 -0.41 17.83 -3.43
N LEU A 51 0.19 18.89 -3.97
CA LEU A 51 1.57 18.90 -4.49
C LEU A 51 2.64 18.59 -3.43
N ASP A 52 2.46 19.03 -2.19
CA ASP A 52 3.41 18.82 -1.09
C ASP A 52 3.42 17.37 -0.57
N HIS A 53 2.50 16.54 -1.05
CA HIS A 53 2.40 15.14 -0.65
C HIS A 53 3.36 14.21 -1.38
N VAL A 54 4.10 14.69 -2.38
CA VAL A 54 5.06 13.88 -3.12
C VAL A 54 6.30 13.64 -2.25
N SER A 55 6.44 12.41 -1.76
CA SER A 55 7.61 11.88 -1.05
C SER A 55 7.91 10.46 -1.51
N THR A 56 9.16 10.02 -1.35
CA THR A 56 9.56 8.67 -1.76
C THR A 56 8.74 7.60 -1.04
N GLU A 57 8.58 7.72 0.28
CA GLU A 57 7.77 6.81 1.09
C GLU A 57 6.34 6.62 0.53
N ARG A 58 5.65 7.72 0.19
CA ARG A 58 4.27 7.66 -0.29
C ARG A 58 4.17 7.11 -1.71
N ILE A 59 5.16 7.40 -2.56
CA ILE A 59 5.25 6.81 -3.89
C ILE A 59 5.42 5.30 -3.80
N LEU A 60 6.37 4.83 -2.98
CA LEU A 60 6.62 3.40 -2.77
C LEU A 60 5.37 2.70 -2.26
N PHE A 61 4.72 3.26 -1.25
CA PHE A 61 3.47 2.74 -0.70
C PHE A 61 2.39 2.52 -1.77
N LEU A 62 2.15 3.51 -2.64
CA LEU A 62 1.16 3.37 -3.72
C LEU A 62 1.59 2.34 -4.76
N CYS A 63 2.86 2.31 -5.15
CA CYS A 63 3.38 1.35 -6.12
C CYS A 63 3.23 -0.09 -5.60
N GLU A 64 3.51 -0.32 -4.32
CA GLU A 64 3.36 -1.63 -3.65
C GLU A 64 1.90 -2.06 -3.51
N GLN A 65 0.98 -1.12 -3.25
CA GLN A 65 -0.46 -1.42 -3.23
C GLN A 65 -1.03 -1.79 -4.61
N SER A 66 -0.45 -1.25 -5.69
CA SER A 66 -0.88 -1.52 -7.06
C SER A 66 -0.27 -2.77 -7.69
N LEU A 67 0.69 -3.44 -7.03
CA LEU A 67 1.02 -4.81 -7.38
C LEU A 67 -0.27 -5.63 -7.23
N PRO A 68 -0.60 -6.54 -8.17
CA PRO A 68 -1.74 -7.42 -8.00
C PRO A 68 -1.43 -8.38 -6.86
N ASN A 69 -1.66 -7.92 -5.63
CA ASN A 69 -1.99 -8.81 -4.55
C ASN A 69 -3.32 -9.42 -4.96
N GLU A 70 -3.34 -10.73 -5.13
CA GLU A 70 -4.58 -11.49 -5.26
C GLU A 70 -5.53 -11.04 -4.13
N GLY A 71 -6.54 -10.24 -4.48
CA GLY A 71 -7.67 -9.93 -3.61
C GLY A 71 -7.44 -8.90 -2.50
N HIS A 72 -7.46 -7.60 -2.81
CA HIS A 72 -7.99 -6.61 -1.86
C HIS A 72 -8.99 -5.66 -2.54
N SER A 73 -10.00 -6.25 -3.16
CA SER A 73 -11.33 -5.64 -3.21
C SER A 73 -12.18 -6.35 -2.16
N MET A 74 -12.70 -5.60 -1.18
CA MET A 74 -13.53 -6.04 -0.04
C MET A 74 -12.76 -6.67 1.14
N GLN A 75 -12.29 -5.84 2.08
CA GLN A 75 -11.85 -6.30 3.41
C GLN A 75 -12.74 -5.77 4.56
N HIS A 76 -13.75 -4.94 4.26
CA HIS A 76 -14.66 -4.47 5.30
C HIS A 76 -15.61 -5.59 5.77
N ASP A 77 -16.11 -6.41 4.85
CA ASP A 77 -17.05 -7.50 5.18
C ASP A 77 -16.34 -8.68 5.86
N ASP A 78 -15.08 -8.96 5.50
CA ASP A 78 -14.31 -10.06 6.08
C ASP A 78 -13.97 -9.82 7.55
N ILE A 79 -13.69 -8.57 7.95
CA ILE A 79 -13.43 -8.25 9.36
C ILE A 79 -14.70 -8.44 10.20
N THR A 80 -15.85 -7.97 9.70
CA THR A 80 -17.14 -8.14 10.40
C THR A 80 -17.50 -9.60 10.54
N LYS A 81 -17.38 -10.38 9.46
CA LYS A 81 -17.65 -11.82 9.46
C LYS A 81 -16.71 -12.58 10.40
N GLN A 82 -15.41 -12.27 10.37
CA GLN A 82 -14.45 -12.90 11.27
C GLN A 82 -14.72 -12.58 12.75
N ALA A 83 -15.17 -11.35 13.04
CA ALA A 83 -15.54 -10.96 14.40
C ALA A 83 -16.78 -11.72 14.89
N GLU A 84 -17.79 -11.90 14.02
CA GLU A 84 -18.98 -12.71 14.31
C GLU A 84 -18.63 -14.18 14.55
N ASP A 85 -17.82 -14.78 13.68
CA ASP A 85 -17.39 -16.18 13.79
C ASP A 85 -16.62 -16.42 15.10
N ASN A 86 -15.72 -15.50 15.47
CA ASN A 86 -15.00 -15.56 16.73
C ASN A 86 -15.95 -15.47 17.94
N MET A 87 -16.94 -14.56 17.90
CA MET A 87 -17.91 -14.39 18.98
C MET A 87 -18.75 -15.66 19.17
N MET A 88 -19.19 -16.29 18.07
CA MET A 88 -19.95 -17.54 18.10
C MET A 88 -19.11 -18.72 18.61
N ALA A 89 -17.83 -18.78 18.25
CA ALA A 89 -16.91 -19.79 18.77
C ALA A 89 -16.73 -19.67 20.29
N TYR A 90 -16.59 -18.46 20.82
CA TYR A 90 -16.54 -18.24 22.27
C TYR A 90 -17.85 -18.62 22.96
N ALA A 91 -19.01 -18.25 22.40
CA ALA A 91 -20.31 -18.63 22.96
C ALA A 91 -20.50 -20.16 23.01
N ALA A 92 -20.04 -20.88 21.99
CA ALA A 92 -20.11 -22.34 21.96
C ALA A 92 -19.24 -22.99 23.05
N LEU A 93 -18.04 -22.46 23.33
CA LEU A 93 -17.19 -22.93 24.42
C LEU A 93 -17.87 -22.77 25.79
N PHE A 94 -18.59 -21.66 26.00
CA PHE A 94 -19.33 -21.43 27.24
C PHE A 94 -20.52 -22.40 27.39
N ASN A 95 -21.28 -22.63 26.32
CA ASN A 95 -22.42 -23.56 26.36
C ASN A 95 -21.99 -25.02 26.56
N GLN A 96 -20.80 -25.41 26.12
CA GLN A 96 -20.24 -26.73 26.42
C GLN A 96 -19.85 -26.89 27.89
N LEU A 97 -19.55 -25.80 28.60
CA LEU A 97 -19.17 -25.85 30.01
C LEU A 97 -20.38 -26.14 30.93
N GLU A 98 -21.58 -25.68 30.55
CA GLU A 98 -22.81 -25.91 31.34
C GLU A 98 -23.32 -27.36 31.27
N GLU A 99 -23.06 -28.09 30.17
CA GLU A 99 -23.43 -29.51 30.04
C GLU A 99 -22.56 -30.43 30.91
N VAL A 100 -21.31 -30.06 31.21
CA VAL A 100 -20.40 -30.88 32.03
C VAL A 100 -20.66 -30.72 33.53
N THR A 101 -21.27 -29.62 33.98
CA THR A 101 -21.57 -29.38 35.40
C THR A 101 -22.95 -29.86 35.85
N SER A 102 -23.76 -30.43 34.95
CA SER A 102 -25.13 -30.87 35.23
C SER A 102 -25.32 -32.39 35.21
N SER A 103 -24.24 -33.18 35.28
CA SER A 103 -24.28 -34.66 35.41
C SER A 103 -23.99 -35.14 36.82
#